data_AF-A0AAP2VMM6-F1
#
_entry.id   AF-A0AAP2VMM6-F1
#
_cell.length_a   1.000
_cell.length_b   1.000
_cell.length_c   1.000
_cell.angle_alpha   90.00
_cell.angle_beta   90.00
_cell.angle_gamma   90.00
#
_symmetry.space_group_name_H-M   'P 1'
#
loop_
_entity.id
_entity.type
_entity.pdbx_description
1 polymer ?
#
loop_
_entity_poly.entity_id
_entity_poly.type
_entity_poly.pdbx_seq_one_letter_code
_entity_poly.pdbx_strand_id
1 'polypeptide(L)' 'MDIQVREVRFDAGKPKICVPIVGKTFEEIIEQANEAKKVAEVIEWRADYYEDVLDDDK' A
#
# COMPACT_ATOMS: atom_id res chain seq x y z
N MET A 1 12.29 -17.35 -9.90
CA MET A 1 12.15 -16.05 -10.57
C MET A 1 12.24 -15.03 -9.48
N ASP A 2 13.24 -14.18 -9.56
CA ASP A 2 13.52 -13.17 -8.54
C ASP A 2 13.04 -11.83 -9.08
N ILE A 3 12.33 -11.05 -8.27
CA ILE A 3 11.82 -9.73 -8.66
C ILE A 3 12.33 -8.70 -7.66
N GLN A 4 12.87 -7.60 -8.17
CA GLN A 4 13.24 -6.43 -7.37
C GLN A 4 12.23 -5.31 -7.63
N VAL A 5 11.59 -4.81 -6.57
CA VAL A 5 10.74 -3.61 -6.62
C VAL A 5 11.33 -2.58 -5.68
N ARG A 6 11.96 -1.53 -6.23
CA ARG A 6 12.71 -0.53 -5.45
C ARG A 6 13.75 -1.22 -4.55
N GLU A 7 13.65 -1.09 -3.23
CA GLU A 7 14.56 -1.70 -2.25
C GLU A 7 14.10 -3.10 -1.78
N VAL A 8 12.94 -3.59 -2.22
CA VAL A 8 12.37 -4.87 -1.81
C VAL A 8 12.66 -5.96 -2.84
N ARG A 9 13.42 -6.98 -2.42
CA ARG A 9 13.66 -8.19 -3.22
C ARG A 9 12.69 -9.30 -2.86
N PHE A 10 11.99 -9.83 -3.84
CA PHE A 10 11.18 -11.04 -3.73
C PHE A 10 11.94 -12.21 -4.34
N ASP A 11 12.36 -13.14 -3.50
CA ASP A 11 13.10 -14.34 -3.84
C ASP A 11 12.63 -15.51 -2.96
N ALA A 12 13.29 -16.67 -3.06
CA ALA A 12 12.99 -17.85 -2.23
C ALA A 12 13.43 -17.72 -0.75
N GLY A 13 13.88 -16.53 -0.33
CA GLY A 13 14.30 -16.21 1.02
C GLY A 13 13.12 -15.88 1.94
N LYS A 14 13.28 -14.84 2.75
CA LYS A 14 12.30 -14.46 3.78
C LYS A 14 11.03 -13.88 3.13
N PRO A 15 9.81 -14.36 3.50
CA PRO A 15 8.55 -13.74 3.11
C PRO A 15 8.51 -12.26 3.50
N LYS A 16 7.88 -11.45 2.64
CA LYS A 16 7.76 -10.00 2.82
C LYS A 16 6.45 -9.62 3.49
N ILE A 17 6.49 -8.66 4.40
CA ILE A 17 5.30 -8.14 5.07
C ILE A 17 4.66 -7.06 4.19
N CYS A 18 3.40 -7.32 3.80
CA CYS A 18 2.55 -6.36 3.12
C CYS A 18 1.44 -5.87 4.07
N VAL A 19 1.24 -4.56 4.14
CA VAL A 19 0.19 -3.93 4.96
C VAL A 19 -0.79 -3.18 4.04
N PRO A 20 -2.10 -3.43 4.14
CA PRO A 20 -3.10 -2.72 3.34
C PRO A 20 -3.42 -1.32 3.91
N ILE A 21 -3.70 -0.38 3.02
CA ILE A 21 -4.34 0.92 3.31
C ILE A 21 -5.76 0.85 2.79
N VAL A 22 -6.74 1.13 3.65
CA VAL A 22 -8.18 1.07 3.39
C VAL A 22 -8.89 2.38 3.74
N GLY A 23 -8.14 3.49 3.78
CA GLY A 23 -8.69 4.84 3.99
C GLY A 23 -9.68 5.22 2.88
N LYS A 24 -10.78 5.85 3.29
CA LYS A 24 -11.88 6.27 2.41
C LYS A 24 -11.67 7.64 1.82
N THR A 25 -10.92 8.51 2.51
CA THR A 25 -10.55 9.85 2.06
C THR A 25 -9.04 9.94 1.82
N PHE A 26 -8.60 11.00 1.12
CA PHE A 26 -7.18 11.24 0.89
C PHE A 26 -6.42 11.41 2.21
N GLU A 27 -6.99 12.15 3.16
CA GLU A 27 -6.40 12.38 4.48
C GLU A 27 -6.19 11.06 5.25
N GLU A 28 -7.19 10.18 5.26
CA GLU A 28 -7.10 8.86 5.90
C GLU A 28 -6.03 7.98 5.23
N ILE A 29 -5.96 8.00 3.89
CA ILE A 29 -4.95 7.26 3.13
C ILE A 29 -3.54 7.71 3.52
N ILE A 30 -3.31 9.02 3.61
CA ILE A 30 -2.01 9.58 4.00
C ILE A 30 -1.67 9.25 5.46
N GLU A 31 -2.62 9.34 6.38
CA GLU A 31 -2.41 8.97 7.78
C GLU A 31 -2.01 7.49 7.90
N GLN A 32 -2.78 6.59 7.28
CA GLN A 32 -2.49 5.15 7.29
C GLN A 32 -1.16 4.82 6.62
N ALA A 33 -0.80 5.49 5.52
CA ALA A 33 0.50 5.33 4.87
C ALA A 33 1.67 5.70 5.79
N ASN A 34 1.50 6.76 6.58
CA ASN A 34 2.51 7.23 7.53
C ASN A 34 2.72 6.26 8.70
N GLU A 35 1.71 5.51 9.10
CA GLU A 35 1.84 4.44 10.09
C GLU A 35 2.39 3.15 9.47
N ALA A 36 1.87 2.74 8.31
CA ALA A 36 2.26 1.51 7.64
C ALA A 36 3.77 1.49 7.30
N LYS A 37 4.34 2.62 6.86
CA LYS A 37 5.78 2.71 6.51
C LYS A 37 6.73 2.39 7.67
N LYS A 38 6.25 2.40 8.92
CA LYS A 38 7.07 2.08 10.11
C LYS A 38 7.30 0.57 10.27
N VAL A 39 6.43 -0.27 9.69
CA VAL A 39 6.41 -1.72 9.93
C VAL A 39 6.36 -2.57 8.65
N ALA A 40 5.90 -1.99 7.54
CA ALA A 40 5.67 -2.70 6.29
C ALA A 40 6.92 -2.69 5.39
N GLU A 41 7.16 -3.81 4.70
CA GLU A 41 8.11 -3.85 3.58
C GLU A 41 7.41 -3.41 2.28
N VAL A 42 6.12 -3.73 2.15
CA VAL A 42 5.27 -3.39 1.00
C VAL A 42 3.97 -2.81 1.53
N ILE A 43 3.45 -1.79 0.86
CA ILE A 43 2.14 -1.23 1.16
C ILE A 43 1.22 -1.53 -0.02
N GLU A 44 0.06 -2.13 0.27
CA GLU A 44 -1.02 -2.30 -0.71
C GLU A 44 -2.05 -1.20 -0.48
N TRP A 45 -2.31 -0.36 -1.48
CA TRP A 45 -3.45 0.55 -1.41
C TRP A 45 -4.68 -0.14 -1.99
N ARG A 46 -5.70 -0.35 -1.14
CA ARG A 46 -7.00 -0.89 -1.53
C ARG A 46 -7.90 0.23 -2.04
N ALA A 47 -7.69 0.60 -3.30
CA ALA A 47 -8.42 1.68 -3.95
C ALA A 47 -9.95 1.47 -3.96
N ASP A 48 -10.43 0.23 -3.87
CA ASP A 48 -11.86 -0.09 -3.76
C ASP A 48 -12.53 0.44 -2.48
N TYR A 49 -11.77 0.89 -1.48
CA TYR A 49 -12.29 1.56 -0.29
C TYR A 49 -12.39 3.08 -0.45
N TYR A 50 -11.73 3.67 -1.44
CA TYR A 50 -11.68 5.11 -1.62
C TYR A 50 -13.01 5.64 -2.16
N GLU A 51 -13.61 6.63 -1.50
CA GLU A 51 -14.96 7.11 -1.81
C GLU A 51 -15.06 7.73 -3.21
N ASP A 52 -13.99 8.36 -3.68
CA ASP A 52 -13.94 9.04 -4.97
C ASP A 52 -13.31 8.17 -6.08
N VAL A 53 -13.19 6.84 -5.89
CA VAL A 53 -12.48 5.99 -6.87
C VAL A 53 -13.14 5.95 -8.25
N LEU A 54 -14.42 6.28 -8.35
CA LEU A 54 -15.19 6.37 -9.59
C LEU A 54 -15.67 7.80 -9.91
N ASP A 55 -15.21 8.79 -9.16
CA ASP A 55 -15.61 10.19 -9.37
C ASP A 55 -14.71 10.81 -10.44
N ASP A 56 -15.15 10.74 -11.70
CA ASP A 56 -14.45 11.33 -12.85
C ASP A 56 -14.59 12.86 -12.92
N ASP A 57 -15.47 13.47 -12.09
CA ASP A 57 -15.80 14.90 -12.11
C ASP A 57 -14.96 15.74 -11.13
N LYS A 58 -14.09 15.11 -10.33
CA LYS A 58 -13.12 15.77 -9.43
C LYS A 58 -11.74 15.99 -10.06
#